data_AF-A0A953R0S3-F1
#
_entry.id   AF-A0A953R0S3-F1
#
_cell.length_a   1.000
_cell.length_b   1.000
_cell.length_c   1.000
_cell.angle_alpha   90.00
_cell.angle_beta   90.00
_cell.angle_gamma   90.00
#
_symmetry.space_group_name_H-M   'P 1'
#
loop_
_entity.id
_entity.type
_entity.pdbx_description
1 polymer ?
#
loop_
_entity_poly.entity_id
_entity_poly.type
_entity_poly.pdbx_seq_one_letter_code
_entity_poly.pdbx_strand_id
1 'polypeptide(L)'
;MIRSAQMAIFQVVQRKRFEDSMAAHLRVRFAGRDVVADEDRLRTHVREGIKLAGEFGVVAPFDLRRFLEFSTEYGPDFHTTPWAAKILKDSTLSGCGKMEHLDDFTLFSLRS
;
A
#
# COMPACT_ATOMS: atom_id res chain seq x y z
N MET A 1 -12.42 21.69 -24.94
CA MET A 1 -11.88 20.32 -24.78
C MET A 1 -10.53 20.23 -24.04
N ILE A 2 -10.05 21.31 -23.39
CA ILE A 2 -8.72 21.33 -22.75
C ILE A 2 -8.73 20.84 -21.28
N ARG A 3 -9.88 20.92 -20.59
CA ARG A 3 -9.99 20.64 -19.14
C ARG A 3 -9.85 19.15 -18.77
N SER A 4 -10.33 18.23 -19.62
CA SER A 4 -10.34 16.79 -19.31
C SER A 4 -8.95 16.16 -19.50
N ALA A 5 -8.24 16.53 -20.56
CA ALA A 5 -6.90 16.02 -20.84
C ALA A 5 -5.87 16.51 -19.80
N GLN A 6 -5.96 17.77 -19.38
CA GLN A 6 -5.10 18.32 -18.33
C GLN A 6 -5.30 17.62 -16.98
N MET A 7 -6.55 17.28 -16.62
CA MET A 7 -6.85 16.56 -15.39
C MET A 7 -6.29 15.13 -15.42
N ALA A 8 -6.40 14.43 -16.55
CA ALA A 8 -5.84 13.09 -16.72
C ALA A 8 -4.30 13.10 -16.61
N ILE A 9 -3.62 14.05 -17.27
CA ILE A 9 -2.16 14.22 -17.15
C ILE A 9 -1.77 14.51 -15.70
N PHE A 10 -2.51 15.36 -15.00
CA PHE A 10 -2.25 15.71 -13.60
C PHE A 10 -2.37 14.49 -12.67
N GLN A 11 -3.39 13.64 -12.87
CA GLN A 11 -3.55 12.39 -12.12
C GLN A 11 -2.39 11.41 -12.38
N VAL A 12 -1.95 11.28 -13.64
CA VAL A 12 -0.80 10.43 -14.00
C VAL A 12 0.49 10.93 -13.35
N VAL A 13 0.74 12.25 -13.37
CA VAL A 13 1.94 12.84 -12.76
C VAL A 13 1.93 12.68 -11.24
N GLN A 14 0.80 12.92 -10.58
CA GLN A 14 0.69 12.71 -9.13
C GLN A 14 0.87 11.25 -8.74
N ARG A 15 0.28 10.33 -9.50
CA ARG A 15 0.45 8.90 -9.30
C ARG A 15 1.92 8.49 -9.45
N LYS A 16 2.59 8.93 -10.53
CA LYS A 16 4.01 8.63 -10.74
C LYS A 16 4.88 9.16 -9.60
N ARG A 17 4.64 10.40 -9.15
CA ARG A 17 5.36 10.98 -8.00
C ARG A 17 5.15 10.18 -6.71
N PHE A 18 3.93 9.69 -6.48
CA PHE A 18 3.66 8.80 -5.36
C PHE A 18 4.42 7.48 -5.50
N GLU A 19 4.37 6.82 -6.66
CA GLU A 19 5.12 5.58 -6.92
C GLU A 19 6.63 5.77 -6.73
N ASP A 20 7.20 6.88 -7.21
CA ASP A 20 8.60 7.25 -7.05
C ASP A 20 8.98 7.45 -5.57
N SER A 21 8.19 8.24 -4.85
CA SER A 21 8.39 8.47 -3.41
C SER A 21 8.28 7.18 -2.61
N MET A 22 7.31 6.33 -2.96
CA MET A 22 7.04 5.09 -2.25
C MET A 22 8.14 4.05 -2.48
N ALA A 23 8.64 3.89 -3.71
CA ALA A 23 9.76 3.00 -4.00
C ALA A 23 11.03 3.43 -3.23
N ALA A 24 11.33 4.74 -3.22
CA ALA A 24 12.45 5.26 -2.44
C ALA A 24 12.28 4.97 -0.93
N HIS A 25 11.07 5.21 -0.40
CA HIS A 25 10.74 4.94 1.00
C HIS A 25 10.90 3.47 1.37
N LEU A 26 10.32 2.55 0.58
CA LEU A 26 10.41 1.11 0.83
C LEU A 26 11.86 0.61 0.78
N ARG A 27 12.66 1.08 -0.19
CA ARG A 27 14.07 0.69 -0.30
C ARG A 27 14.88 1.07 0.94
N VAL A 28 14.64 2.27 1.49
CA VAL A 28 15.33 2.71 2.70
C VAL A 28 14.83 1.93 3.93
N ARG A 29 13.51 1.80 4.09
CA ARG A 29 12.91 1.18 5.29
C ARG A 29 13.17 -0.33 5.38
N PHE A 30 13.15 -1.03 4.25
CA PHE A 30 13.23 -2.50 4.18
C PHE A 30 14.51 -2.98 3.51
N ALA A 31 15.59 -2.20 3.61
CA ALA A 31 16.90 -2.56 3.07
C ALA A 31 17.29 -4.00 3.46
N GLY A 32 17.71 -4.78 2.47
CA GLY A 32 18.06 -6.20 2.65
C GLY A 32 16.91 -7.19 2.45
N ARG A 33 15.67 -6.74 2.20
CA ARG A 33 14.59 -7.62 1.71
C ARG A 33 14.69 -7.84 0.21
N ASP A 34 14.40 -9.06 -0.24
CA ASP A 34 14.45 -9.43 -1.66
C ASP A 34 13.58 -8.54 -2.57
N VAL A 35 12.43 -8.10 -2.07
CA VAL A 35 11.48 -7.27 -2.84
C VAL A 35 12.03 -5.87 -3.15
N VAL A 36 12.97 -5.36 -2.35
CA VAL A 36 13.59 -4.03 -2.57
C VAL A 36 14.99 -4.09 -3.20
N ALA A 37 15.56 -5.30 -3.30
CA ALA A 37 16.89 -5.52 -3.87
C ALA A 37 16.92 -5.26 -5.39
N ASP A 38 15.80 -5.49 -6.07
CA ASP A 38 15.63 -5.27 -7.50
C ASP A 38 14.65 -4.12 -7.75
N GLU A 39 15.05 -3.16 -8.59
CA GLU A 39 14.24 -1.97 -8.89
C GLU A 39 12.94 -2.31 -9.60
N ASP A 40 12.98 -3.17 -10.62
CA ASP A 40 11.80 -3.48 -11.41
C ASP A 40 10.77 -4.28 -10.60
N ARG A 41 11.24 -5.19 -9.73
CA ARG A 41 10.39 -5.90 -8.76
C ARG A 41 9.78 -4.93 -7.76
N LEU A 42 10.55 -3.99 -7.23
CA LEU A 42 10.03 -2.99 -6.29
C LEU A 42 8.96 -2.11 -6.94
N ARG A 43 9.19 -1.67 -8.18
CA ARG A 43 8.20 -0.87 -8.93
C ARG A 43 6.93 -1.65 -9.22
N THR A 44 7.07 -2.91 -9.57
CA THR A 44 5.92 -3.81 -9.78
C THR A 44 5.13 -3.98 -8.50
N HIS A 45 5.82 -4.28 -7.39
CA HIS A 45 5.21 -4.39 -6.07
C HIS A 45 4.43 -3.13 -5.66
N VAL A 46 5.01 -1.94 -5.85
CA VAL A 46 4.31 -0.67 -5.55
C VAL A 46 3.05 -0.51 -6.40
N ARG A 47 3.13 -0.76 -7.71
CA ARG A 47 1.97 -0.59 -8.61
C ARG A 47 0.85 -1.57 -8.31
N GLU A 48 1.19 -2.84 -8.11
CA GLU A 48 0.24 -3.90 -7.78
C GLU A 48 -0.39 -3.66 -6.41
N GLY A 49 0.43 -3.26 -5.42
CA GLY A 49 -0.07 -2.94 -4.09
C GLY A 49 -0.99 -1.72 -4.06
N ILE A 50 -0.73 -0.67 -4.86
CA ILE A 50 -1.67 0.46 -5.02
C ILE A 50 -3.00 0.00 -5.59
N LYS A 51 -2.97 -0.85 -6.64
CA LYS A 51 -4.19 -1.38 -7.25
C LYS A 51 -4.98 -2.20 -6.22
N LEU A 52 -4.32 -3.12 -5.54
CA LEU A 52 -4.92 -4.00 -4.55
C LEU A 52 -5.48 -3.23 -3.35
N ALA A 53 -4.76 -2.23 -2.84
CA ALA A 53 -5.25 -1.36 -1.77
C ALA A 53 -6.55 -0.64 -2.16
N GLY A 54 -6.65 -0.22 -3.43
CA GLY A 54 -7.87 0.36 -4.00
C GLY A 54 -9.08 -0.58 -3.97
N GLU A 55 -8.87 -1.89 -4.16
CA GLU A 55 -9.94 -2.91 -4.05
C GLU A 55 -10.52 -2.99 -2.62
N PHE A 56 -9.74 -2.62 -1.61
CA PHE A 56 -10.19 -2.52 -0.21
C PHE A 56 -10.64 -1.12 0.22
N GLY A 57 -10.68 -0.15 -0.71
CA GLY A 57 -11.04 1.24 -0.39
C GLY A 57 -9.94 2.02 0.32
N VAL A 58 -8.71 1.52 0.34
CA VAL A 58 -7.53 2.21 0.89
C VAL A 58 -6.93 3.06 -0.22
N VAL A 59 -7.31 4.35 -0.25
CA VAL A 59 -6.95 5.28 -1.34
C VAL A 59 -6.25 6.56 -0.86
N ALA A 60 -6.29 6.86 0.44
CA ALA A 60 -5.60 8.01 0.99
C ALA A 60 -4.08 7.79 0.94
N PRO A 61 -3.25 8.76 0.53
CA PRO A 61 -1.80 8.57 0.38
C PRO A 61 -1.10 8.05 1.64
N PHE A 62 -1.52 8.50 2.82
CA PHE A 62 -0.98 8.05 4.11
C PHE A 62 -1.28 6.56 4.36
N ASP A 63 -2.52 6.14 4.12
CA ASP A 63 -2.95 4.75 4.33
C ASP A 63 -2.42 3.81 3.24
N LEU A 64 -2.31 4.28 2.00
CA LEU A 64 -1.66 3.56 0.91
C LEU A 64 -0.20 3.23 1.24
N ARG A 65 0.52 4.19 1.82
CA ARG A 65 1.89 3.97 2.29
C ARG A 65 1.93 2.88 3.35
N ARG A 66 1.06 2.94 4.37
CA ARG A 66 0.97 1.91 5.41
C ARG A 66 0.65 0.54 4.80
N PHE A 67 -0.34 0.45 3.92
CA PHE A 67 -0.71 -0.81 3.26
C PHE A 67 0.47 -1.45 2.51
N LEU A 68 1.25 -0.64 1.78
CA LEU A 68 2.44 -1.11 1.08
C LEU A 68 3.57 -1.51 2.04
N GLU A 69 3.69 -0.85 3.19
CA GLU A 69 4.60 -1.29 4.26
C GLU A 69 4.19 -2.68 4.78
N PHE A 70 2.91 -2.91 5.05
CA PHE A 70 2.39 -4.24 5.43
C PHE A 70 2.66 -5.30 4.34
N SER A 71 2.40 -4.96 3.08
CA SER A 71 2.66 -5.87 1.95
C SER A 71 4.15 -6.20 1.79
N THR A 72 5.03 -5.25 2.11
CA THR A 72 6.48 -5.48 2.11
C THR A 72 6.94 -6.33 3.30
N GLU A 73 6.33 -6.11 4.47
CA GLU A 73 6.72 -6.75 5.73
C GLU A 73 6.21 -8.19 5.86
N TYR A 74 4.94 -8.42 5.50
CA TYR A 74 4.25 -9.71 5.62
C TYR A 74 4.14 -10.47 4.30
N GLY A 75 4.61 -9.88 3.19
CA GLY A 75 4.58 -10.45 1.85
C GLY A 75 3.39 -9.99 1.01
N PRO A 76 3.49 -10.12 -0.34
CA PRO A 76 2.50 -9.58 -1.27
C PRO A 76 1.08 -10.14 -1.05
N ASP A 77 0.99 -11.38 -0.55
CA ASP A 77 -0.28 -12.06 -0.28
C ASP A 77 -0.80 -11.84 1.15
N PHE A 78 -0.23 -10.90 1.93
CA PHE A 78 -0.65 -10.71 3.33
C PHE A 78 -2.16 -10.48 3.47
N HIS A 79 -2.77 -9.81 2.49
CA HIS A 79 -4.20 -9.51 2.43
C HIS A 79 -5.10 -10.76 2.39
N THR A 80 -4.55 -11.94 2.08
CA THR A 80 -5.26 -13.22 2.11
C THR A 80 -5.11 -13.97 3.43
N THR A 81 -4.19 -13.53 4.32
CA THR A 81 -4.03 -14.15 5.64
C THR A 81 -5.31 -13.96 6.46
N PRO A 82 -5.72 -14.93 7.30
CA PRO A 82 -7.02 -14.87 7.98
C PRO A 82 -7.26 -13.58 8.80
N TRP A 83 -6.23 -13.07 9.48
CA TRP A 83 -6.34 -11.86 10.30
C TRP A 83 -6.49 -10.60 9.45
N ALA A 84 -5.66 -10.44 8.42
CA ALA A 84 -5.70 -9.27 7.55
C ALA A 84 -6.95 -9.28 6.65
N ALA A 85 -7.30 -10.44 6.10
CA ALA A 85 -8.49 -10.61 5.27
C ALA A 85 -9.77 -10.25 6.03
N LYS A 86 -9.86 -10.62 7.33
CA LYS A 86 -11.00 -10.25 8.18
C LYS A 86 -11.16 -8.73 8.31
N ILE A 87 -10.07 -8.00 8.49
CA ILE A 87 -10.08 -6.53 8.61
C ILE A 87 -10.33 -5.87 7.25
N LEU A 88 -9.57 -6.25 6.22
CA LEU A 88 -9.60 -5.62 4.91
C LEU A 88 -10.94 -5.80 4.17
N LYS A 89 -11.63 -6.93 4.41
CA LYS A 89 -12.95 -7.23 3.81
C LYS A 89 -14.13 -6.71 4.63
N ASP A 90 -13.90 -6.12 5.80
CA ASP A 90 -14.98 -5.52 6.58
C ASP A 90 -15.51 -4.26 5.86
N SER A 91 -16.75 -4.32 5.39
CA SER A 91 -17.40 -3.21 4.67
C SER A 91 -17.88 -2.09 5.58
N THR A 92 -17.88 -2.29 6.90
CA THR A 92 -18.25 -1.26 7.89
C THR A 92 -17.09 -0.31 8.18
N LEU A 93 -15.86 -0.71 7.85
CA LEU A 93 -14.65 0.08 8.05
C LEU A 93 -14.32 0.93 6.82
N SER A 94 -13.91 2.17 7.05
CA SER A 94 -13.27 3.00 6.04
C SER A 94 -11.86 2.48 5.73
N GLY A 95 -11.25 2.93 4.62
CA GLY A 95 -9.84 2.61 4.33
C GLY A 95 -8.89 2.95 5.49
N CYS A 96 -9.10 4.11 6.14
CA CYS A 96 -8.34 4.51 7.34
C CYS A 96 -8.60 3.56 8.52
N GLY A 97 -9.87 3.26 8.81
CA GLY A 97 -10.25 2.34 9.89
C GLY A 97 -9.66 0.95 9.71
N LYS A 98 -9.61 0.44 8.47
CA LYS A 98 -8.92 -0.82 8.17
C LYS A 98 -7.43 -0.76 8.55
N MET A 99 -6.75 0.33 8.22
CA MET A 99 -5.33 0.48 8.56
C MET A 99 -5.10 0.61 10.06
N GLU A 100 -5.96 1.33 10.79
CA GLU A 100 -5.94 1.40 12.26
C GLU A 100 -6.04 0.00 12.88
N HIS A 101 -6.99 -0.82 12.43
CA HIS A 101 -7.14 -2.18 12.93
C HIS A 101 -5.97 -3.11 12.58
N LEU A 102 -5.33 -2.94 11.42
CA LEU A 102 -4.11 -3.69 11.06
C LEU A 102 -2.94 -3.33 11.98
N ASP A 103 -2.77 -2.05 12.30
CA ASP A 103 -1.74 -1.58 13.25
C ASP A 103 -2.00 -2.11 14.67
N ASP A 104 -3.24 -2.02 15.14
CA ASP A 104 -3.62 -2.52 16.47
C ASP A 104 -3.33 -4.02 16.60
N PHE A 105 -3.67 -4.81 15.57
CA PHE A 105 -3.43 -6.23 15.56
C PHE A 105 -1.94 -6.58 15.61
N THR A 106 -1.11 -5.88 14.84
CA THR A 106 0.34 -6.14 14.81
C THR A 106 1.04 -5.67 16.08
N LEU A 107 0.63 -4.53 16.64
CA LEU A 107 1.13 -4.06 17.93
C LEU A 107 0.84 -5.07 19.06
N PHE A 108 -0.36 -5.66 19.06
CA PHE A 108 -0.71 -6.71 20.02
C PHE A 108 0.11 -7.98 19.80
N SER A 109 0.26 -8.42 18.55
CA SER A 109 0.97 -9.66 18.20
C SER A 109 2.47 -9.60 18.46
N LEU A 110 3.09 -8.41 18.42
CA LEU A 110 4.51 -8.21 18.73
C LEU A 110 4.82 -8.20 20.24
N ARG A 111 3.80 -8.09 21.09
CA ARG A 111 3.93 -8.01 22.57
C ARG A 111 3.57 -9.32 23.29
N SER A 112 3.12 -10.33 22.57
CA SER A 112 2.74 -11.67 23.08
C SER A 112 3.81 -12.71 22.78
#